data_AF-A0A401Q223-F1
#
_entry.id   AF-A0A401Q223-F1
#
_cell.length_a   1.000
_cell.length_b   1.000
_cell.length_c   1.000
_cell.angle_alpha   90.00
_cell.angle_beta   90.00
_cell.angle_gamma   90.00
#
_symmetry.space_group_name_H-M   'P 1'
#
loop_
_entity.id
_entity.type
_entity.pdbx_description
1 polymer ?
#
loop_
_entity_poly.entity_id
_entity_poly.type
_entity_poly.pdbx_seq_one_letter_code
_entity_poly.pdbx_strand_id
1 'polypeptide(L)' 'VTCRPDWIKKRQQEVVGFLESNRIEFEEIDITMLEDQRRWMYHNIPQEKQPAKGNPLPPQMFNNDAYCGVRFLPIYV' A
#
# COMPACT_ATOMS: atom_id res chain seq x y z
N VAL A 1 -1.71 -18.49 -12.79
CA VAL A 1 -2.65 -17.72 -11.94
C VAL A 1 -2.10 -17.74 -10.53
N THR A 2 -1.21 -16.82 -10.18
CA THR A 2 -0.57 -16.82 -8.86
C THR A 2 -1.63 -16.48 -7.81
N CYS A 3 -1.93 -17.40 -6.90
CA CYS A 3 -2.76 -17.16 -5.74
C CYS A 3 -2.15 -16.01 -4.94
N ARG A 4 -2.64 -14.79 -5.14
CA ARG A 4 -2.30 -13.66 -4.28
C ARG A 4 -2.94 -13.96 -2.92
N PRO A 5 -2.19 -13.90 -1.80
CA PRO A 5 -2.75 -14.20 -0.49
C PRO A 5 -4.02 -13.36 -0.24
N ASP A 6 -5.10 -14.01 0.19
CA ASP A 6 -6.41 -13.36 0.38
C ASP A 6 -6.35 -12.16 1.35
N TRP A 7 -5.40 -12.18 2.29
CA TRP A 7 -5.18 -11.10 3.24
C TRP A 7 -4.76 -9.78 2.57
N ILE A 8 -4.11 -9.81 1.41
CA ILE A 8 -3.71 -8.58 0.69
C ILE A 8 -4.93 -7.83 0.18
N LYS A 9 -5.88 -8.54 -0.45
CA LYS A 9 -7.11 -7.94 -0.97
C LYS A 9 -7.99 -7.40 0.15
N LYS A 10 -8.14 -8.20 1.22
CA LYS A 10 -8.84 -7.75 2.43
C LYS A 10 -8.21 -6.47 2.99
N ARG A 11 -6.88 -6.41 3.01
CA ARG A 11 -6.14 -5.26 3.51
C ARG A 11 -6.32 -4.00 2.65
N GLN A 12 -6.36 -4.14 1.32
CA GLN A 12 -6.66 -3.04 0.41
C GLN A 12 -8.08 -2.49 0.68
N GLN A 13 -9.07 -3.39 0.80
CA GLN A 13 -10.46 -3.01 1.10
C GLN A 13 -10.60 -2.31 2.45
N GLU A 14 -9.89 -2.77 3.48
CA GLU A 14 -9.88 -2.10 4.80
C GLU A 14 -9.34 -0.66 4.72
N VAL A 15 -8.27 -0.44 3.94
CA VAL A 15 -7.70 0.90 3.74
C VAL A 15 -8.65 1.80 2.96
N VAL A 16 -9.18 1.31 1.83
CA VAL A 16 -10.14 2.05 0.99
C VAL A 16 -11.37 2.43 1.81
N GLY A 17 -12.00 1.46 2.47
CA GLY A 17 -13.19 1.73 3.28
C GLY A 17 -12.93 2.69 4.45
N PHE A 18 -11.73 2.67 5.04
CA PHE A 18 -11.33 3.65 6.04
C PHE A 18 -11.22 5.06 5.45
N LEU A 19 -10.56 5.23 4.30
CA LEU A 19 -10.41 6.53 3.64
C LEU A 19 -11.77 7.12 3.24
N GLU A 20 -12.63 6.28 2.63
CA GLU A 20 -13.99 6.66 2.25
C GLU A 20 -14.84 7.07 3.46
N SER A 21 -14.80 6.29 4.56
CA SER A 21 -15.57 6.58 5.78
C SER A 21 -15.17 7.92 6.41
N ASN A 22 -13.92 8.34 6.24
CA ASN A 22 -13.39 9.61 6.72
C ASN A 22 -13.47 10.74 5.68
N ARG A 23 -14.02 10.49 4.49
CA ARG A 23 -14.08 11.45 3.36
C ARG A 23 -12.71 12.00 2.96
N ILE A 24 -11.69 11.16 3.04
CA ILE A 24 -10.36 11.49 2.56
C ILE A 24 -10.34 11.19 1.07
N GLU A 25 -9.91 12.14 0.25
CA GLU A 25 -9.71 11.91 -1.18
C GLU A 25 -8.44 11.08 -1.40
N PHE A 26 -8.53 10.05 -2.25
CA PHE A 26 -7.42 9.18 -2.60
C PHE A 26 -7.56 8.65 -4.02
N GLU A 27 -6.46 8.15 -4.56
CA GLU A 27 -6.41 7.47 -5.85
C GLU A 27 -5.93 6.02 -5.66
N GLU A 28 -6.65 5.08 -6.27
CA GLU A 28 -6.23 3.67 -6.31
C GLU A 28 -5.36 3.40 -7.52
N ILE A 29 -4.06 3.18 -7.30
CA ILE A 29 -3.11 2.85 -8.36
C ILE A 29 -2.92 1.34 -8.44
N ASP A 30 -3.41 0.70 -9.51
CA ASP A 30 -3.19 -0.73 -9.77
C ASP A 30 -1.79 -1.00 -10.36
N ILE A 31 -0.84 -1.25 -9.46
CA ILE A 31 0.55 -1.62 -9.81
C ILE A 31 0.67 -2.97 -10.55
N THR A 32 -0.39 -3.77 -10.64
CA THR A 32 -0.34 -5.06 -11.35
C THR A 32 -0.43 -4.88 -12.86
N MET A 33 -1.03 -3.77 -13.31
CA MET A 33 -1.14 -3.40 -14.72
C MET A 33 -0.19 -2.27 -15.11
N LEU A 34 0.39 -1.54 -14.13
CA LEU A 34 1.27 -0.41 -14.35
C LEU A 34 2.70 -0.69 -13.85
N GLU A 35 3.58 -1.13 -14.74
CA GLU A 35 4.94 -1.51 -14.38
C GLU A 35 5.78 -0.33 -13.85
N ASP A 36 5.62 0.86 -14.41
CA ASP A 36 6.33 2.06 -13.96
C ASP A 36 5.93 2.44 -12.55
N GLN A 37 4.64 2.35 -12.22
CA GLN A 37 4.14 2.59 -10.86
C GLN A 37 4.64 1.55 -9.88
N ARG A 38 4.73 0.28 -10.29
CA ARG A 38 5.35 -0.78 -9.47
C ARG A 38 6.81 -0.45 -9.14
N ARG A 39 7.60 -0.03 -10.13
CA ARG A 39 9.00 0.36 -9.94
C ARG A 39 9.12 1.60 -9.06
N TRP A 40 8.31 2.62 -9.33
CA TRP A 40 8.25 3.84 -8.52
C TRP A 40 7.95 3.51 -7.05
N MET A 41 6.96 2.66 -6.79
CA MET A 41 6.62 2.21 -5.44
C MET A 41 7.82 1.56 -4.75
N TYR A 42 8.57 0.69 -5.43
CA TYR A 42 9.74 0.04 -4.84
C TYR A 42 10.86 1.04 -4.51
N HIS A 43 11.08 2.03 -5.38
CA HIS A 43 12.13 3.04 -5.18
C HIS A 43 11.79 4.05 -4.09
N ASN A 44 10.52 4.42 -3.92
CA ASN A 44 10.10 5.45 -2.98
C ASN A 44 9.77 4.93 -1.58
N ILE A 45 9.86 3.62 -1.34
CA ILE A 45 9.79 3.05 0.02
C ILE A 45 11.15 3.24 0.70
N PRO A 46 11.23 3.94 1.84
CA PRO A 46 12.46 4.10 2.62
C PRO A 46 13.08 2.75 2.95
N GLN A 47 14.41 2.66 2.89
CA GLN A 47 15.14 1.40 3.04
C GLN A 47 14.83 0.71 4.38
N GLU A 48 14.66 1.47 5.45
CA GLU A 48 14.29 0.98 6.78
C GLU A 48 12.86 0.42 6.88
N LYS A 49 12.00 0.71 5.90
CA LYS A 49 10.62 0.21 5.79
C LYS A 49 10.49 -0.93 4.79
N GLN A 50 11.53 -1.22 4.01
CA GLN A 50 11.53 -2.35 3.08
C GLN A 50 11.49 -3.68 3.84
N PRO A 51 10.82 -4.71 3.30
CA PRO A 51 10.80 -6.02 3.92
C PRO A 51 12.20 -6.65 3.94
N ALA A 52 12.52 -7.36 5.02
CA ALA A 52 13.81 -8.06 5.16
C ALA A 52 14.04 -9.16 4.09
N LYS A 53 12.96 -9.66 3.48
CA LYS A 53 13.00 -10.65 2.40
C LYS A 53 11.86 -10.41 1.41
N GLY A 54 12.19 -10.46 0.12
CA GLY A 54 11.21 -10.32 -0.97
C GLY A 54 10.91 -8.86 -1.31
N ASN A 55 9.89 -8.67 -2.15
CA ASN A 55 9.46 -7.34 -2.59
C ASN A 55 8.37 -6.78 -1.67
N PRO A 56 8.28 -5.45 -1.51
CA PRO A 56 7.17 -4.84 -0.80
C PRO A 56 5.84 -5.17 -1.51
N LEU A 57 4.82 -5.53 -0.73
CA LEU A 57 3.51 -5.94 -1.21
C LEU A 57 2.47 -4.82 -0.95
N PRO A 58 1.48 -4.64 -1.83
CA PRO A 58 0.40 -3.68 -1.59
C PRO A 58 -0.49 -4.12 -0.40
N PRO A 59 -1.28 -3.20 0.19
CA PRO A 59 -1.34 -1.76 -0.12
C PRO A 59 -0.09 -1.02 0.36
N GLN A 60 0.30 0.06 -0.33
CA GLN A 60 1.36 0.99 0.07
C GLN A 60 0.80 2.40 -0.05
N MET A 61 0.74 3.15 1.05
CA MET A 61 0.16 4.50 1.04
C MET A 61 1.25 5.54 0.83
N PHE A 62 1.00 6.46 -0.09
CA PHE A 62 1.83 7.62 -0.34
C PHE A 62 0.94 8.86 -0.29
N ASN A 63 1.46 9.94 0.28
CA ASN A 63 0.86 11.26 0.18
C ASN A 63 1.78 12.10 -0.69
N ASN A 64 1.38 12.28 -1.96
CA ASN A 64 2.28 12.74 -3.03
C ASN A 64 3.51 11.82 -3.10
N ASP A 65 4.71 12.35 -2.89
CA ASP A 65 5.96 11.57 -2.90
C ASP A 65 6.39 11.07 -1.51
N ALA A 66 5.64 11.39 -0.45
CA ALA A 66 5.97 10.99 0.91
C ALA A 66 5.38 9.62 1.25
N TYR A 67 6.24 8.68 1.66
CA TYR A 67 5.81 7.36 2.09
C TYR A 67 5.13 7.39 3.46
N CYS A 68 3.85 7.00 3.51
CA CYS A 68 3.04 6.99 4.74
C CYS A 68 3.05 5.64 5.46
N GLY A 69 3.54 4.58 4.81
CA GLY A 69 3.63 3.25 5.42
C GLY A 69 2.50 2.29 5.09
N VAL A 70 2.56 1.13 5.76
CA VAL A 70 1.62 0.00 5.62
C VAL A 70 1.07 -0.54 6.94
N ARG A 71 1.47 0.08 8.06
CA ARG A 71 1.17 -0.45 9.39
C ARG A 71 -0.12 0.14 9.95
N PHE A 72 -1.11 -0.72 10.18
CA PHE A 72 -1.98 -0.54 11.33
C PHE A 72 -1.22 -1.13 12.52
N LEU A 73 -0.66 -0.27 13.37
CA LEU A 73 -0.57 -0.61 14.79
C LEU A 73 -1.95 -0.29 15.40
N PRO A 74 -2.36 -0.97 16.48
CA PRO A 74 -3.67 -0.73 17.09
C PRO A 74 -3.79 0.75 17.38
N ILE A 75 -4.91 1.32 16.94
CA ILE A 75 -5.26 2.72 17.10
C ILE A 75 -4.99 3.12 18.57
N TYR A 76 -3.99 3.96 18.78
CA TYR A 76 -4.10 5.03 19.76
C TYR A 76 -3.95 6.30 18.95
N VAL A 77 -5.07 7.02 18.91
CA VAL A 77 -5.22 8.40 18.41
C VAL A 77 -4.09 9.30 18.88
#